data_AF-A0A2V8RXV5-F1
#
_entry.id   AF-A0A2V8RXV5-F1
#
_cell.length_a   1.000
_cell.length_b   1.000
_cell.length_c   1.000
_cell.angle_alpha   90.00
_cell.angle_beta   90.00
_cell.angle_gamma   90.00
#
_symmetry.space_group_name_H-M   'P 1'
#
loop_
_entity.id
_entity.type
_entity.pdbx_description
1 polymer ?
#
loop_
_entity_poly.entity_id
_entity_poly.type
_entity_poly.pdbx_seq_one_letter_code
_entity_poly.pdbx_strand_id
1 'polypeptide(L)'
;MVLLADLIVAIMVLVKLFQNEGALKGILGFICMLYTYIWGWMNAGRLNIKNLMLIWTALIIVLIILQVVTGGMMAMQGMPHATP
;
A
#
# COMPACT_ATOMS: atom_id res chain seq x y z
N MET A 1 -4.32 -13.02 -1.43
CA MET A 1 -5.08 -12.29 -2.48
C MET A 1 -4.91 -10.78 -2.36
N VAL A 2 -5.10 -10.18 -1.17
CA VAL A 2 -4.97 -8.72 -0.95
C VAL A 2 -3.58 -8.16 -1.30
N LEU A 3 -2.50 -8.87 -0.96
CA LEU A 3 -1.12 -8.46 -1.31
C LEU A 3 -0.85 -8.39 -2.82
N LEU A 4 -1.50 -9.26 -3.61
CA LEU A 4 -1.36 -9.22 -5.07
C LEU A 4 -2.07 -7.99 -5.65
N ALA A 5 -3.27 -7.68 -5.15
CA ALA A 5 -4.01 -6.51 -5.57
C ALA A 5 -3.27 -5.21 -5.24
N ASP A 6 -2.70 -5.12 -4.04
CA ASP A 6 -1.85 -3.99 -3.62
C ASP A 6 -0.62 -3.82 -4.54
N LEU A 7 0.08 -4.92 -4.83
CA LEU A 7 1.24 -4.90 -5.73
C LEU A 7 0.87 -4.44 -7.14
N ILE A 8 -0.24 -4.94 -7.70
CA ILE A 8 -0.72 -4.56 -9.04
C ILE A 8 -1.01 -3.06 -9.11
N VAL A 9 -1.69 -2.51 -8.10
CA VAL A 9 -2.00 -1.07 -8.03
C VAL A 9 -0.72 -0.25 -7.86
N ALA A 10 0.21 -0.69 -7.02
CA ALA A 10 1.51 -0.05 -6.85
C ALA A 10 2.33 -0.03 -8.14
N ILE A 11 2.38 -1.15 -8.89
CA ILE A 11 3.05 -1.23 -10.19
C ILE A 11 2.40 -0.27 -11.19
N MET A 12 1.08 -0.17 -11.24
CA MET A 12 0.39 0.77 -12.13
C MET A 12 0.76 2.23 -11.85
N VAL A 13 0.84 2.63 -10.59
CA VAL A 13 1.30 3.99 -10.20
C VAL A 13 2.78 4.18 -10.54
N LEU A 14 3.60 3.16 -10.33
CA LEU A 14 5.02 3.19 -10.65
C LEU A 14 5.25 3.36 -12.16
N VAL A 15 4.49 2.66 -13.00
CA VAL A 15 4.56 2.84 -14.47
C VAL A 15 4.18 4.28 -14.86
N LYS A 16 3.15 4.86 -14.24
CA LYS A 16 2.79 6.28 -14.45
C LYS A 16 3.92 7.23 -14.03
N LEU A 17 4.63 6.92 -12.95
CA LEU A 17 5.80 7.67 -12.49
C LEU A 17 6.93 7.62 -13.50
N PHE A 18 7.29 6.43 -13.98
CA PHE A 18 8.31 6.25 -15.03
C PHE A 18 7.96 7.00 -16.31
N GLN A 19 6.68 6.97 -16.73
CA GLN A 19 6.21 7.63 -17.95
C GLN A 19 6.29 9.17 -17.87
N ASN A 20 6.16 9.77 -16.69
CA ASN A 20 6.02 11.23 -16.57
C ASN A 20 7.25 11.93 -15.95
N GLU A 21 7.98 11.29 -15.04
CA GLU A 21 9.14 11.86 -14.33
C GLU A 21 10.47 11.26 -14.77
N GLY A 22 10.43 10.20 -15.59
CA GLY A 22 11.60 9.49 -16.09
C GLY A 22 12.14 8.42 -15.13
N ALA A 23 13.15 7.69 -15.62
CA ALA A 23 13.65 6.48 -14.95
C ALA A 23 14.31 6.73 -13.59
N LEU A 24 14.93 7.89 -13.39
CA LEU A 24 15.65 8.21 -12.15
C LEU A 24 14.69 8.28 -10.95
N LYS A 25 13.59 9.02 -11.12
CA LYS A 25 12.53 9.14 -10.11
C LYS A 25 11.71 7.85 -9.99
N GLY A 26 11.58 7.10 -11.09
CA GLY A 26 11.01 5.75 -11.09
C GLY A 26 11.77 4.75 -10.21
N ILE A 27 13.11 4.71 -10.32
CA ILE A 27 13.98 3.87 -9.47
C ILE A 27 13.88 4.31 -8.01
N LEU A 28 13.87 5.61 -7.75
CA LEU A 28 13.67 6.15 -6.41
C LEU A 28 12.30 5.73 -5.83
N GLY A 29 11.26 5.72 -6.65
CA GLY A 29 9.93 5.25 -6.27
C GLY A 29 9.83 3.73 -6.07
N PHE A 30 10.67 2.95 -6.76
CA PHE A 30 10.75 1.49 -6.56
C PHE A 30 11.43 1.15 -5.23
N ILE A 31 12.52 1.85 -4.90
CA ILE A 31 13.23 1.68 -3.63
C ILE A 31 12.40 2.25 -2.47
N CYS A 32 11.75 3.39 -2.69
CA CYS A 32 10.91 4.07 -1.72
C CYS A 32 9.45 4.05 -2.19
N MET A 33 8.72 3.01 -1.82
CA MET A 33 7.30 2.88 -2.15
C MET A 33 6.47 4.07 -1.62
N LEU A 34 6.89 4.69 -0.51
CA LEU A 34 6.31 5.92 0.03
C LEU A 34 6.45 7.11 -0.93
N TYR A 35 7.58 7.23 -1.63
CA TYR A 35 7.79 8.27 -2.64
C TYR A 35 6.80 8.12 -3.80
N THR A 36 6.62 6.90 -4.31
CA THR A 36 5.64 6.59 -5.36
C THR A 36 4.22 6.93 -4.90
N TYR A 37 3.91 6.66 -3.64
CA TYR A 37 2.61 6.97 -3.05
C TYR A 37 2.35 8.49 -2.95
N ILE A 38 3.30 9.26 -2.42
CA ILE A 38 3.20 10.72 -2.31
C ILE A 38 3.10 11.34 -3.70
N TRP A 39 3.96 10.93 -4.63
CA TRP A 39 3.95 11.43 -5.99
C TRP A 39 2.63 11.11 -6.72
N GLY A 40 2.12 9.88 -6.53
CA GLY A 40 0.84 9.44 -7.08
C GLY A 40 -0.32 10.30 -6.59
N TRP A 41 -0.35 10.65 -5.30
CA TRP A 41 -1.34 11.56 -4.73
C TRP A 41 -1.19 13.00 -5.24
N MET A 42 0.03 13.52 -5.32
CA MET A 42 0.31 14.86 -5.86
C MET A 42 -0.16 14.99 -7.31
N ASN A 43 0.00 13.93 -8.11
CA ASN A 43 -0.40 13.93 -9.52
C ASN A 43 -1.78 13.31 -9.79
N ALA A 44 -2.51 12.92 -8.73
CA ALA A 44 -3.78 12.21 -8.86
C ALA A 44 -4.85 13.00 -9.62
N GLY A 45 -4.87 14.32 -9.42
CA GLY A 45 -5.76 15.23 -10.15
C GLY A 45 -5.33 15.42 -11.62
N ARG A 46 -4.01 15.55 -11.86
CA ARG A 46 -3.47 15.80 -13.21
C ARG A 46 -3.57 14.58 -14.12
N LEU A 47 -3.33 13.39 -13.59
CA LEU A 47 -3.30 12.12 -14.35
C LEU A 47 -4.64 11.35 -14.28
N ASN A 48 -5.66 11.91 -13.61
CA ASN A 48 -6.94 11.28 -13.37
C ASN A 48 -6.85 9.90 -12.67
N ILE A 49 -5.75 9.63 -11.96
CA ILE A 49 -5.51 8.38 -11.20
C ILE A 49 -6.06 8.43 -9.77
N LYS A 50 -6.93 9.40 -9.46
CA LYS A 50 -7.51 9.60 -8.13
C LYS A 50 -8.22 8.36 -7.58
N ASN A 51 -9.02 7.70 -8.42
CA ASN A 51 -9.71 6.46 -8.05
C ASN A 51 -8.72 5.34 -7.75
N LEU A 52 -7.64 5.25 -8.53
CA LEU A 52 -6.61 4.24 -8.37
C LEU A 52 -5.81 4.45 -7.08
N MET A 53 -5.48 5.69 -6.75
CA MET A 53 -4.85 6.06 -5.47
C MET A 53 -5.78 5.78 -4.27
N LEU A 54 -7.07 6.09 -4.38
CA LEU A 54 -8.05 5.78 -3.33
C LEU A 54 -8.17 4.28 -3.06
N ILE A 55 -8.24 3.48 -4.13
CA ILE A 55 -8.24 2.01 -4.03
C ILE A 55 -6.96 1.53 -3.35
N TRP A 56 -5.81 2.09 -3.73
CA TRP A 56 -4.53 1.74 -3.11
C TRP A 56 -4.52 2.02 -1.60
N THR A 57 -4.95 3.21 -1.19
CA THR A 57 -5.06 3.60 0.22
C THR A 57 -6.01 2.69 0.99
N ALA A 58 -7.16 2.36 0.41
CA ALA A 58 -8.13 1.46 1.03
C ALA A 58 -7.53 0.05 1.24
N LEU A 59 -6.78 -0.46 0.26
CA LEU A 59 -6.09 -1.75 0.38
C LEU A 59 -5.04 -1.75 1.50
N ILE A 60 -4.24 -0.68 1.60
CA ILE A 60 -3.27 -0.51 2.69
C ILE A 60 -3.97 -0.52 4.05
N ILE A 61 -5.08 0.21 4.20
CA ILE A 61 -5.85 0.24 5.45
C ILE A 61 -6.40 -1.16 5.79
N VAL A 62 -6.98 -1.86 4.82
CA VAL A 62 -7.48 -3.23 5.01
C VAL A 62 -6.35 -4.18 5.42
N LEU A 63 -5.17 -4.06 4.83
CA LEU A 63 -3.98 -4.84 5.21
C LEU A 63 -3.57 -4.56 6.66
N ILE A 64 -3.53 -3.30 7.07
CA ILE A 64 -3.20 -2.91 8.45
C ILE A 64 -4.22 -3.51 9.43
N ILE A 65 -5.51 -3.39 9.14
CA ILE A 65 -6.57 -3.95 9.99
C ILE A 65 -6.41 -5.48 10.10
N LEU A 66 -6.22 -6.17 8.98
CA LEU A 66 -6.01 -7.62 8.96
C LEU A 66 -4.81 -8.03 9.81
N GLN A 67 -3.69 -7.29 9.72
CA GLN A 67 -2.48 -7.56 10.50
C GLN A 67 -2.68 -7.31 12.00
N VAL A 68 -3.35 -6.21 12.38
CA VAL A 68 -3.63 -5.90 13.78
C VAL A 68 -4.59 -6.91 14.38
N VAL A 69 -5.64 -7.29 13.64
CA VAL A 69 -6.63 -8.27 14.07
C VAL A 69 -5.99 -9.65 14.22
N THR A 70 -5.25 -10.13 13.21
CA THR A 70 -4.56 -11.43 13.29
C THR A 70 -3.43 -11.45 14.32
N GLY A 71 -2.60 -10.40 14.38
CA GLY A 71 -1.53 -10.27 15.37
C GLY A 71 -2.05 -10.16 16.81
N GLY A 72 -3.12 -9.39 17.02
CA GLY A 72 -3.80 -9.29 18.31
C GLY A 72 -4.44 -10.61 18.75
N MET A 73 -5.08 -11.35 17.82
CA MET A 73 -5.63 -12.68 18.11
C MET A 73 -4.54 -13.70 18.50
N MET A 74 -3.38 -13.69 17.83
CA MET A 74 -2.26 -14.56 18.18
C MET A 74 -1.68 -14.23 19.56
N ALA A 75 -1.62 -12.95 19.95
CA ALA A 75 -1.17 -12.54 21.28
C ALA A 75 -2.12 -13.03 22.39
N MET A 76 -3.44 -13.05 22.15
CA MET A 76 -4.42 -13.55 23.13
C MET A 76 -4.39 -15.08 23.28
N GLN A 77 -4.08 -15.83 22.22
CA GLN A 77 -3.99 -17.29 22.28
C GLN A 77 -2.76 -17.81 23.03
N GLY A 78 -1.71 -16.97 23.17
CA GLY A 78 -0.50 -17.29 23.93
C GLY A 78 -0.60 -16.98 25.44
N MET A 79 -1.67 -16.32 25.90
CA MET A 79 -1.88 -16.10 27.33
C MET A 79 -2.32 -17.41 27.97
N PRO A 80 -1.57 -17.97 28.95
CA PRO A 80 -2.04 -19.13 29.68
C PRO A 80 -3.37 -18.78 30.33
N HIS A 81 -4.41 -19.51 29.96
CA HIS A 81 -5.74 -19.40 30.55
C HIS A 81 -5.60 -19.81 32.02
N ALA A 82 -5.39 -18.84 32.92
CA ALA A 82 -5.43 -19.08 34.35
C ALA A 82 -6.85 -19.53 34.69
N THR A 83 -7.02 -20.85 34.83
CA THR A 83 -8.23 -21.44 35.38
C THR A 83 -8.24 -21.12 36.88
N PRO A 84 -9.39 -20.72 37.45
CA PRO A 84 -9.52 -20.46 38.89
C PRO A 84 -9.36 -21.72 39.72
#